data_AF-A0A810Q373-F1
#
_entry.id   AF-A0A810Q373-F1
#
_cell.length_a   1.000
_cell.length_b   1.000
_cell.length_c   1.000
_cell.angle_alpha   90.00
_cell.angle_beta   90.00
_cell.angle_gamma   90.00
#
_symmetry.space_group_name_H-M   'P 1'
#
loop_
_entity.id
_entity.type
_entity.pdbx_description
1 polymer ?
#
loop_
_entity_poly.entity_id
_entity_poly.type
_entity_poly.pdbx_seq_one_letter_code
_entity_poly.pdbx_strand_id
1 'polypeptide(L)'
;MIINQEGMRYTYNGMTYTVGAAVMATEASEYRGLYGTITEIRDGSDRETENDTPDIYCCFEPPLFQEEIQELEQRFTKLYQSPKKLDEITLDMVIMAPEMVRVISADPKECKACELYLLTTHCTTNLDSSSFTELYADYDAGRFALLQSVREEQQDGCVKDWADRDVLEEEYGIDRYEAWYRDEYFENHFVISLEKLSLMLPPDFIENPKSYN
;
A
#
# COMPACT_ATOMS: atom_id res chain seq x y z
N MET A 1 -26.23 -16.18 15.32
CA MET A 1 -24.81 -16.44 15.61
C MET A 1 -24.08 -15.11 15.67
N ILE A 2 -23.17 -14.95 16.64
CA ILE A 2 -22.32 -13.76 16.79
C ILE A 2 -20.85 -14.17 16.72
N ILE A 3 -20.06 -13.46 15.90
CA ILE A 3 -18.61 -13.67 15.72
C ILE A 3 -17.91 -12.34 15.95
N ASN A 4 -17.15 -12.22 17.03
CA ASN A 4 -16.54 -10.95 17.47
C ASN A 4 -15.10 -11.11 18.02
N GLN A 5 -14.50 -12.30 17.85
CA GLN A 5 -13.11 -12.53 18.23
C GLN A 5 -12.19 -12.31 17.03
N GLU A 6 -11.13 -11.53 17.23
CA GLU A 6 -10.09 -11.25 16.25
C GLU A 6 -9.61 -12.53 15.53
N GLY A 7 -9.54 -12.48 14.20
CA GLY A 7 -9.10 -13.60 13.38
C GLY A 7 -10.14 -14.71 13.14
N MET A 8 -11.33 -14.63 13.76
CA MET A 8 -12.41 -15.57 13.45
C MET A 8 -12.99 -15.30 12.07
N ARG A 9 -13.20 -16.38 11.32
CA ARG A 9 -13.63 -16.36 9.92
C ARG A 9 -15.12 -16.73 9.80
N TYR A 10 -15.79 -16.10 8.84
CA TYR A 10 -17.18 -16.36 8.48
C TYR A 10 -17.31 -16.36 6.96
N THR A 11 -17.87 -17.42 6.38
CA THR A 11 -18.01 -17.55 4.93
C THR A 11 -19.47 -17.40 4.53
N TYR A 12 -19.74 -16.48 3.60
CA TYR A 12 -21.07 -16.24 3.03
C TYR A 12 -20.96 -16.11 1.52
N ASN A 13 -21.77 -16.88 0.77
CA ASN A 13 -21.76 -16.91 -0.70
C ASN A 13 -20.36 -17.06 -1.33
N GLY A 14 -19.49 -17.85 -0.71
CA GLY A 14 -18.11 -18.08 -1.18
C GLY A 14 -17.10 -16.98 -0.82
N MET A 15 -17.55 -15.87 -0.22
CA MET A 15 -16.67 -14.82 0.31
C MET A 15 -16.40 -15.08 1.80
N THR A 16 -15.14 -14.91 2.22
CA THR A 16 -14.74 -15.07 3.63
C THR A 16 -14.45 -13.72 4.26
N TYR A 17 -15.17 -13.44 5.33
CA TYR A 17 -15.03 -12.27 6.19
C TYR A 17 -14.29 -12.68 7.46
N THR A 18 -13.33 -11.87 7.90
CA THR A 18 -12.57 -12.15 9.12
C THR A 18 -12.68 -10.95 10.04
N VAL A 19 -13.01 -11.17 11.31
CA VAL A 19 -12.96 -10.09 12.32
C VAL A 19 -11.52 -9.59 12.41
N GLY A 20 -11.36 -8.26 12.35
CA GLY A 20 -10.08 -7.56 12.26
C GLY A 20 -9.60 -7.28 10.83
N ALA A 21 -10.24 -7.86 9.80
CA ALA A 21 -9.84 -7.62 8.42
C ALA A 21 -10.14 -6.16 8.01
N ALA A 22 -9.21 -5.58 7.24
CA ALA A 22 -9.41 -4.29 6.62
C ALA A 22 -10.42 -4.40 5.48
N VAL A 23 -11.33 -3.43 5.41
CA VAL A 23 -12.40 -3.36 4.41
C VAL A 23 -12.49 -1.96 3.80
N MET A 24 -13.09 -1.91 2.62
CA MET A 24 -13.49 -0.67 1.95
C MET A 24 -15.00 -0.72 1.67
N ALA A 25 -15.72 0.33 2.02
CA ALA A 25 -17.15 0.45 1.76
C ALA A 25 -17.40 0.70 0.26
N THR A 26 -18.14 -0.19 -0.38
CA THR A 26 -18.39 -0.17 -1.83
C THR A 26 -19.44 0.88 -2.20
N GLU A 27 -19.62 1.09 -3.52
CA GLU A 27 -20.69 1.94 -4.07
C GLU A 27 -22.11 1.54 -3.66
N ALA A 28 -22.32 0.34 -3.11
CA ALA A 28 -23.62 -0.09 -2.60
C ALA A 28 -23.95 0.53 -1.23
N SER A 29 -23.05 1.32 -0.63
CA SER A 29 -23.22 1.97 0.67
C SER A 29 -23.14 3.49 0.60
N GLU A 30 -23.86 4.16 1.50
CA GLU A 30 -23.71 5.60 1.75
C GLU A 30 -22.31 5.95 2.30
N TYR A 31 -21.66 4.98 2.94
CA TYR A 31 -20.29 5.06 3.44
C TYR A 31 -19.22 4.82 2.35
N ARG A 32 -19.61 4.72 1.08
CA ARG A 32 -18.69 4.41 -0.03
C ARG A 32 -17.39 5.22 0.00
N GLY A 33 -16.28 4.53 -0.30
CA GLY A 33 -14.94 5.11 -0.30
C GLY A 33 -14.27 5.18 1.08
N LEU A 34 -14.99 4.89 2.17
CA LEU A 34 -14.37 4.79 3.49
C LEU A 34 -13.66 3.45 3.68
N TYR A 35 -12.59 3.51 4.47
CA TYR A 35 -11.76 2.38 4.86
C TYR A 35 -11.92 2.11 6.34
N GLY A 36 -11.94 0.85 6.72
CA GLY A 36 -12.20 0.46 8.11
C GLY A 36 -11.84 -0.97 8.39
N THR A 37 -12.30 -1.47 9.54
CA THR A 37 -12.10 -2.85 9.98
C THR A 37 -13.41 -3.51 10.35
N ILE A 38 -13.51 -4.83 10.11
CA ILE A 38 -14.65 -5.63 10.59
C ILE A 38 -14.46 -5.85 12.10
N THR A 39 -15.42 -5.41 12.90
CA THR A 39 -15.37 -5.59 14.37
C THR A 39 -16.19 -6.79 14.83
N GLU A 40 -17.29 -7.08 14.12
CA GLU A 40 -18.23 -8.13 14.50
C GLU A 40 -19.04 -8.58 13.28
N ILE A 41 -19.45 -9.84 13.27
CA ILE A 41 -20.36 -10.40 12.26
C ILE A 41 -21.51 -11.09 12.99
N ARG A 42 -22.75 -10.74 12.63
CA ARG A 42 -23.96 -11.38 13.15
C ARG A 42 -24.75 -12.00 12.02
N ASP A 43 -25.31 -13.18 12.28
CA ASP A 43 -26.16 -13.89 11.33
C ASP A 43 -27.34 -14.59 12.02
N GLY A 44 -28.38 -14.92 11.25
CA GLY A 44 -29.61 -15.53 11.74
C GLY A 44 -30.38 -14.62 12.70
N SER A 45 -30.82 -15.17 13.84
CA SER A 45 -31.65 -14.44 14.81
C SER A 45 -30.94 -13.31 15.57
N ASP A 46 -29.61 -13.25 15.49
CA ASP A 46 -28.80 -12.23 16.18
C ASP A 46 -28.58 -10.98 15.31
N ARG A 47 -29.11 -10.96 14.08
CA ARG A 47 -29.07 -9.78 13.20
C ARG A 47 -29.94 -8.65 13.78
N GLU A 48 -29.49 -7.41 13.57
CA GLU A 48 -30.22 -6.18 13.89
C GLU A 48 -30.93 -5.59 12.67
N THR A 49 -30.54 -5.98 11.45
CA THR A 49 -31.26 -5.56 10.23
C THR A 49 -32.30 -6.59 9.80
N GLU A 50 -33.31 -6.12 9.05
CA GLU A 50 -34.34 -6.99 8.46
C GLU A 50 -33.84 -7.72 7.20
N ASN A 51 -32.60 -7.49 6.77
CA ASN A 51 -32.05 -8.12 5.58
C ASN A 51 -31.81 -9.62 5.82
N ASP A 52 -31.93 -10.41 4.74
CA ASP A 52 -31.64 -11.85 4.79
C ASP A 52 -30.13 -12.17 4.79
N THR A 53 -29.30 -11.15 4.58
CA THR A 53 -27.84 -11.21 4.61
C THR A 53 -27.29 -11.08 6.04
N PRO A 54 -26.07 -11.56 6.32
CA PRO A 54 -25.40 -11.32 7.59
C PRO A 54 -25.13 -9.81 7.80
N ASP A 55 -25.18 -9.37 9.06
CA ASP A 55 -24.80 -8.03 9.48
C ASP A 55 -23.30 -7.99 9.74
N ILE A 56 -22.56 -7.21 8.94
CA ILE A 56 -21.12 -7.01 9.09
C ILE A 56 -20.93 -5.65 9.77
N TYR A 57 -20.52 -5.66 11.04
CA TYR A 57 -20.20 -4.45 11.77
C TYR A 57 -18.81 -3.98 11.40
N CYS A 58 -18.72 -2.73 11.00
CA CYS A 58 -17.48 -2.07 10.62
C CYS A 58 -17.21 -0.85 11.49
N CYS A 59 -15.93 -0.61 11.76
CA CYS A 59 -15.43 0.65 12.30
C CYS A 59 -14.65 1.35 11.18
N PHE A 60 -15.17 2.47 10.68
CA PHE A 60 -14.55 3.26 9.61
C PHE A 60 -13.63 4.35 10.16
N GLU A 61 -12.49 4.53 9.50
CA GLU A 61 -11.60 5.64 9.76
C GLU A 61 -12.17 6.94 9.17
N PRO A 62 -12.05 8.07 9.88
CA PRO A 62 -12.42 9.37 9.32
C PRO A 62 -11.60 9.67 8.06
N PRO A 63 -12.23 10.12 6.95
CA PRO A 63 -11.50 10.52 5.75
C PRO A 63 -10.59 11.71 6.03
N LEU A 64 -9.41 11.74 5.41
CA LEU A 64 -8.38 12.77 5.64
C LEU A 64 -8.42 13.87 4.59
N PHE A 65 -8.89 13.58 3.38
CA PHE A 65 -8.89 14.53 2.27
C PHE A 65 -10.17 15.38 2.28
N GLN A 66 -10.03 16.69 2.10
CA GLN A 66 -11.16 17.63 2.18
C GLN A 66 -12.28 17.32 1.18
N GLU A 67 -11.93 16.86 -0.03
CA GLU A 67 -12.91 16.51 -1.06
C GLU A 67 -13.75 15.30 -0.62
N GLU A 68 -13.13 14.26 -0.09
CA GLU A 68 -13.81 13.08 0.44
C GLU A 68 -14.73 13.41 1.62
N ILE A 69 -14.27 14.29 2.53
CA ILE A 69 -15.08 14.78 3.66
C ILE A 69 -16.33 15.49 3.14
N GLN A 70 -16.17 16.42 2.18
CA GLN A 70 -17.29 17.18 1.62
C GLN A 70 -18.29 16.27 0.90
N GLU A 71 -17.82 15.29 0.14
CA GLU A 71 -18.70 14.33 -0.52
C GLU A 71 -19.50 13.49 0.50
N LEU A 72 -18.85 13.02 1.56
CA LEU A 72 -19.51 12.26 2.62
C LEU A 72 -20.57 13.12 3.33
N GLU A 73 -20.21 14.34 3.74
CA GLU A 73 -21.15 15.29 4.36
C GLU A 73 -22.36 15.58 3.46
N GLN A 74 -22.14 15.75 2.15
CA GLN A 74 -23.22 15.98 1.19
C GLN A 74 -24.14 14.76 1.05
N ARG A 75 -23.57 13.54 0.97
CA ARG A 75 -24.36 12.30 0.92
C ARG A 75 -25.25 12.17 2.15
N PHE A 76 -24.68 12.32 3.34
CA PHE A 76 -25.42 12.23 4.59
C PHE A 76 -26.41 13.39 4.77
N THR A 77 -26.06 14.60 4.33
CA THR A 77 -26.98 15.75 4.35
C THR A 77 -28.23 15.46 3.50
N LYS A 78 -28.04 14.87 2.32
CA LYS A 78 -29.13 14.48 1.42
C LYS A 78 -29.97 13.35 2.01
N LEU A 79 -29.32 12.34 2.60
CA LEU A 79 -29.98 11.19 3.21
C LEU A 79 -30.88 11.59 4.39
N TYR A 80 -30.36 12.41 5.30
CA TYR A 80 -31.08 12.87 6.48
C TYR A 80 -31.95 14.11 6.24
N GLN A 81 -31.87 14.70 5.04
CA GLN A 81 -32.57 15.95 4.66
C GLN A 81 -32.28 17.11 5.63
N SER A 82 -31.08 17.11 6.22
CA SER A 82 -30.61 18.09 7.19
C SER A 82 -29.10 18.25 7.04
N PRO A 83 -28.51 19.45 7.15
CA PRO A 83 -27.06 19.61 7.11
C PRO A 83 -26.36 18.65 8.07
N LYS A 84 -25.36 17.91 7.57
CA LYS A 84 -24.53 16.98 8.33
C LYS A 84 -23.06 17.36 8.21
N LYS A 85 -22.37 17.31 9.34
CA LYS A 85 -20.91 17.43 9.46
C LYS A 85 -20.28 16.10 9.83
N LEU A 86 -19.00 15.95 9.52
CA LEU A 86 -18.27 14.70 9.71
C LEU A 86 -18.37 14.17 11.15
N ASP A 87 -18.32 15.06 12.15
CA ASP A 87 -18.46 14.74 13.57
C ASP A 87 -19.87 14.29 13.98
N GLU A 88 -20.87 14.54 13.13
CA GLU A 88 -22.25 14.10 13.30
C GLU A 88 -22.55 12.76 12.59
N ILE A 89 -21.58 12.19 11.87
CA ILE A 89 -21.72 10.92 11.13
C ILE A 89 -21.09 9.81 11.97
N THR A 90 -21.89 8.80 12.34
CA THR A 90 -21.38 7.63 13.06
C THR A 90 -20.54 6.77 12.14
N LEU A 91 -19.27 6.58 12.50
CA LEU A 91 -18.31 5.72 11.81
C LEU A 91 -18.02 4.41 12.55
N ASP A 92 -18.37 4.34 13.84
CA ASP A 92 -18.20 3.15 14.68
C ASP A 92 -19.42 2.23 14.59
N MET A 93 -19.19 0.91 14.60
CA MET A 93 -20.24 -0.12 14.62
C MET A 93 -21.29 0.04 13.51
N VAL A 94 -20.86 0.50 12.33
CA VAL A 94 -21.71 0.67 11.16
C VAL A 94 -22.08 -0.71 10.62
N ILE A 95 -23.37 -1.00 10.52
CA ILE A 95 -23.87 -2.26 9.98
C ILE A 95 -23.85 -2.21 8.46
N MET A 96 -23.15 -3.16 7.85
CA MET A 96 -22.99 -3.28 6.41
C MET A 96 -23.48 -4.65 5.94
N ALA A 97 -24.13 -4.68 4.78
CA ALA A 97 -24.41 -5.93 4.08
C ALA A 97 -23.16 -6.42 3.32
N PRO A 98 -23.07 -7.73 2.98
CA PRO A 98 -21.95 -8.31 2.22
C PRO A 98 -21.54 -7.55 0.96
N GLU A 99 -22.50 -7.05 0.19
CA GLU A 99 -22.27 -6.29 -1.04
C GLU A 99 -21.77 -4.86 -0.80
N MET A 100 -21.99 -4.33 0.40
CA MET A 100 -21.60 -2.98 0.81
C MET A 100 -20.14 -2.89 1.27
N VAL A 101 -19.46 -4.02 1.47
CA VAL A 101 -18.06 -4.07 1.91
C VAL A 101 -17.22 -4.96 1.01
N ARG A 102 -16.00 -4.51 0.74
CA ARG A 102 -14.98 -5.32 0.09
C ARG A 102 -13.82 -5.52 1.06
N VAL A 103 -13.48 -6.77 1.34
CA VAL A 103 -12.27 -7.11 2.10
C VAL A 103 -11.04 -6.75 1.26
N ILE A 104 -10.12 -5.97 1.85
CA ILE A 104 -8.92 -5.49 1.17
C ILE A 104 -7.62 -5.97 1.83
N SER A 105 -7.68 -6.43 3.09
CA SER A 105 -6.59 -7.21 3.65
C SER A 105 -6.72 -8.65 3.17
N ALA A 106 -5.73 -9.14 2.44
CA ALA A 106 -5.65 -10.55 2.12
C ALA A 106 -5.26 -11.35 3.37
N ASP A 107 -5.82 -12.55 3.53
CA ASP A 107 -5.39 -13.46 4.59
C ASP A 107 -3.91 -13.83 4.34
N PRO A 108 -2.98 -13.51 5.27
CA PRO A 108 -1.57 -13.85 5.10
C PRO A 108 -1.33 -15.34 4.87
N LYS A 109 -2.23 -16.22 5.34
CA LYS A 109 -2.13 -17.68 5.15
C LYS A 109 -2.49 -18.11 3.72
N GLU A 110 -3.28 -17.32 3.02
CA GLU A 110 -3.71 -17.59 1.64
C GLU A 110 -2.84 -16.86 0.62
N CYS A 111 -2.12 -15.83 1.06
CA CYS A 111 -1.14 -15.13 0.25
C CYS A 111 0.09 -16.00 -0.05
N LYS A 112 0.66 -15.80 -1.24
CA LYS A 112 2.02 -16.25 -1.55
C LYS A 112 2.99 -15.08 -1.37
N ALA A 113 4.10 -15.33 -0.69
CA ALA A 113 5.20 -14.37 -0.66
C ALA A 113 6.03 -14.52 -1.95
N CYS A 114 6.27 -13.41 -2.62
CA CYS A 114 7.18 -13.30 -3.76
C CYS A 114 8.35 -12.39 -3.37
N GLU A 115 9.57 -12.82 -3.64
CA GLU A 115 10.76 -12.01 -3.41
C GLU A 115 10.97 -11.09 -4.62
N LEU A 116 11.20 -9.81 -4.35
CA LEU A 116 11.52 -8.79 -5.36
C LEU A 116 12.82 -8.09 -4.95
N TYR A 117 13.52 -7.56 -5.94
CA TYR A 117 14.75 -6.81 -5.75
C TYR A 117 14.54 -5.39 -6.27
N LEU A 118 14.63 -4.42 -5.37
CA LEU A 118 14.46 -3.00 -5.63
C LEU A 118 15.83 -2.38 -5.89
N LEU A 119 16.09 -1.96 -7.13
CA LEU A 119 17.28 -1.18 -7.44
C LEU A 119 16.94 0.29 -7.29
N THR A 120 17.53 0.95 -6.30
CA THR A 120 17.35 2.37 -6.05
C THR A 120 18.65 3.11 -6.32
N THR A 121 18.59 4.09 -7.21
CA THR A 121 19.69 5.01 -7.51
C THR A 121 19.29 6.40 -7.04
N HIS A 122 20.13 7.01 -6.21
CA HIS A 122 20.00 8.38 -5.79
C HIS A 122 21.26 9.13 -6.18
N CYS A 123 21.13 10.23 -6.90
CA CYS A 123 22.25 11.10 -7.21
C CYS A 123 21.91 12.55 -6.88
N THR A 124 22.93 13.31 -6.51
CA THR A 124 22.84 14.76 -6.31
C THR A 124 24.08 15.40 -6.88
N THR A 125 23.87 16.46 -7.65
CA THR A 125 24.94 17.26 -8.24
C THR A 125 24.58 18.72 -8.09
N ASN A 126 25.43 19.51 -7.42
CA ASN A 126 25.17 20.92 -7.13
C ASN A 126 23.78 21.17 -6.50
N LEU A 127 23.39 20.33 -5.52
CA LEU A 127 22.09 20.36 -4.82
C LEU A 127 20.87 19.91 -5.66
N ASP A 128 21.02 19.63 -6.94
CA ASP A 128 19.97 19.03 -7.75
C ASP A 128 19.96 17.51 -7.53
N SER A 129 18.93 17.02 -6.83
CA SER A 129 18.77 15.62 -6.47
C SER A 129 17.77 14.91 -7.38
N SER A 130 18.09 13.67 -7.73
CA SER A 130 17.17 12.78 -8.43
C SER A 130 17.26 11.37 -7.86
N SER A 131 16.13 10.67 -7.90
CA SER A 131 16.02 9.30 -7.44
C SER A 131 15.26 8.48 -8.47
N PHE A 132 15.80 7.32 -8.81
CA PHE A 132 15.21 6.38 -9.75
C PHE A 132 15.08 5.02 -9.08
N THR A 133 14.05 4.28 -9.47
CA THR A 133 13.74 2.99 -8.87
C THR A 133 13.29 2.01 -9.94
N GLU A 134 13.92 0.84 -9.93
CA GLU A 134 13.62 -0.27 -10.82
C GLU A 134 13.33 -1.54 -10.00
N LEU A 135 12.49 -2.42 -10.55
CA LEU A 135 12.06 -3.65 -9.89
C LEU A 135 12.51 -4.87 -10.70
N TYR A 136 13.13 -5.81 -10.01
CA TYR A 136 13.60 -7.07 -10.57
C TYR A 136 12.99 -8.25 -9.82
N ALA A 137 12.50 -9.25 -10.56
CA ALA A 137 12.03 -10.52 -9.98
C ALA A 137 13.18 -11.52 -9.73
N ASP A 138 14.37 -11.23 -10.25
CA ASP A 138 15.56 -12.08 -10.17
C ASP A 138 16.74 -11.26 -9.62
N TYR A 139 17.47 -11.85 -8.67
CA TYR A 139 18.59 -11.19 -8.00
C TYR A 139 19.73 -10.88 -8.97
N ASP A 140 20.12 -11.85 -9.80
CA ASP A 140 21.27 -11.71 -10.69
C ASP A 140 20.99 -10.67 -11.78
N ALA A 141 19.75 -10.59 -12.26
CA ALA A 141 19.32 -9.52 -13.17
C ALA A 141 19.44 -8.13 -12.52
N GLY A 142 18.91 -7.95 -11.31
CA GLY A 142 19.03 -6.68 -10.58
C GLY A 142 20.47 -6.33 -10.22
N ARG A 143 21.28 -7.34 -9.85
CA ARG A 143 22.71 -7.17 -9.54
C ARG A 143 23.49 -6.79 -10.79
N PHE A 144 23.18 -7.39 -11.93
CA PHE A 144 23.79 -7.04 -13.21
C PHE A 144 23.48 -5.59 -13.58
N ALA A 145 22.23 -5.15 -13.44
CA ALA A 145 21.83 -3.76 -13.67
C ALA A 145 22.60 -2.79 -12.76
N LEU A 146 22.69 -3.08 -11.44
CA LEU A 146 23.50 -2.30 -10.51
C LEU A 146 24.93 -2.13 -11.01
N LEU A 147 25.57 -3.22 -11.44
CA LEU A 147 26.95 -3.19 -11.93
C LEU A 147 27.10 -2.41 -13.25
N GLN A 148 26.08 -2.40 -14.11
CA GLN A 148 26.11 -1.57 -15.32
C GLN A 148 26.04 -0.09 -14.97
N SER A 149 25.10 0.32 -14.11
CA SER A 149 24.97 1.73 -13.70
C SER A 149 26.24 2.25 -13.02
N VAL A 150 26.87 1.46 -12.15
CA VAL A 150 28.16 1.85 -11.54
C VAL A 150 29.26 2.02 -12.60
N ARG A 151 29.33 1.12 -13.58
CA ARG A 151 30.33 1.23 -14.68
C ARG A 151 30.08 2.45 -15.55
N GLU A 152 28.83 2.76 -15.84
CA GLU A 152 28.46 3.95 -16.60
C GLU A 152 28.91 5.22 -15.88
N GLU A 153 28.62 5.35 -14.58
CA GLU A 153 29.08 6.48 -13.78
C GLU A 153 30.61 6.60 -13.70
N GLN A 154 31.32 5.47 -13.58
CA GLN A 154 32.78 5.44 -13.56
C GLN A 154 33.42 5.72 -14.94
N GLN A 155 32.68 5.62 -16.04
CA GLN A 155 33.20 5.81 -17.41
C GLN A 155 32.79 7.15 -18.03
N ASP A 156 31.62 7.67 -17.68
CA ASP A 156 31.05 8.86 -18.32
C ASP A 156 30.19 9.72 -17.38
N GLY A 157 30.07 9.38 -16.10
CA GLY A 157 29.25 10.11 -15.14
C GLY A 157 30.05 10.91 -14.11
N CYS A 158 29.37 11.32 -13.03
CA CYS A 158 29.94 12.23 -12.03
C CYS A 158 31.07 11.58 -11.23
N VAL A 159 30.98 10.26 -11.02
CA VAL A 159 32.04 9.49 -10.34
C VAL A 159 33.37 9.63 -11.08
N LYS A 160 33.37 9.53 -12.40
CA LYS A 160 34.57 9.76 -13.21
C LYS A 160 35.09 11.18 -13.05
N ASP A 161 34.21 12.19 -13.14
CA ASP A 161 34.62 13.59 -13.01
C ASP A 161 35.28 13.87 -11.65
N TRP A 162 34.81 13.23 -10.58
CA TRP A 162 35.40 13.33 -9.25
C TRP A 162 36.74 12.58 -9.16
N ALA A 163 36.84 11.41 -9.81
CA ALA A 163 38.09 10.64 -9.88
C ALA A 163 39.19 11.42 -10.62
N ASP A 164 38.86 12.00 -11.78
CA ASP A 164 39.78 12.79 -12.62
C ASP A 164 40.30 14.05 -11.89
N ARG A 165 39.57 14.54 -10.90
CA ARG A 165 39.92 15.70 -10.06
C ARG A 165 40.62 15.33 -8.75
N ASP A 166 40.82 14.04 -8.45
CA ASP A 166 41.41 13.54 -7.19
C ASP A 166 40.63 13.96 -5.92
N VAL A 167 39.30 14.06 -6.05
CA VAL A 167 38.36 14.46 -4.99
C VAL A 167 37.29 13.38 -4.72
N LEU A 168 37.40 12.22 -5.35
CA LEU A 168 36.47 11.11 -5.16
C LEU A 168 36.73 10.38 -3.85
N GLU A 169 35.65 10.07 -3.13
CA GLU A 169 35.60 9.07 -2.07
C GLU A 169 34.53 8.02 -2.40
N GLU A 170 34.80 6.75 -2.08
CA GLU A 170 33.95 5.61 -2.45
C GLU A 170 33.78 4.62 -1.30
N GLU A 171 32.60 3.99 -1.24
CA GLU A 171 32.30 2.85 -0.39
C GLU A 171 31.63 1.73 -1.19
N TYR A 172 32.06 0.49 -0.95
CA TYR A 172 31.59 -0.69 -1.64
C TYR A 172 30.90 -1.66 -0.68
N GLY A 173 29.66 -2.03 -1.01
CA GLY A 173 28.92 -3.12 -0.40
C GLY A 173 28.65 -4.25 -1.39
N ILE A 174 28.13 -5.38 -0.88
CA ILE A 174 27.74 -6.52 -1.73
C ILE A 174 26.66 -6.09 -2.73
N ASP A 175 25.67 -5.33 -2.25
CA ASP A 175 24.49 -4.87 -3.01
C ASP A 175 24.34 -3.34 -2.95
N ARG A 176 25.44 -2.63 -2.71
CA ARG A 176 25.47 -1.17 -2.61
C ARG A 176 26.77 -0.62 -3.16
N TYR A 177 26.69 0.53 -3.79
CA TYR A 177 27.84 1.35 -4.13
C TYR A 177 27.52 2.81 -3.82
N GLU A 178 28.48 3.51 -3.25
CA GLU A 178 28.35 4.90 -2.89
C GLU A 178 29.64 5.64 -3.25
N ALA A 179 29.47 6.83 -3.82
CA ALA A 179 30.55 7.71 -4.22
C ALA A 179 30.15 9.15 -3.93
N TRP A 180 31.10 9.97 -3.47
CA TRP A 180 30.84 11.38 -3.19
C TRP A 180 32.08 12.23 -3.44
N TYR A 181 31.84 13.52 -3.60
CA TYR A 181 32.89 14.52 -3.64
C TYR A 181 33.39 14.80 -2.22
N ARG A 182 34.70 14.73 -2.00
CA ARG A 182 35.36 14.97 -0.71
C ARG A 182 34.95 16.32 -0.13
N ASP A 183 34.48 16.31 1.12
CA ASP A 183 33.97 17.48 1.86
C ASP A 183 32.65 18.09 1.33
N GLU A 184 32.00 17.51 0.29
CA GLU A 184 30.76 18.02 -0.32
C GLU A 184 29.65 16.95 -0.44
N TYR A 185 29.57 16.01 0.50
CA TYR A 185 28.63 14.88 0.46
C TYR A 185 27.16 15.30 0.19
N PHE A 186 26.68 16.39 0.79
CA PHE A 186 25.30 16.84 0.61
C PHE A 186 25.00 17.46 -0.76
N GLU A 187 26.04 17.93 -1.45
CA GLU A 187 25.91 18.64 -2.72
C GLU A 187 26.21 17.73 -3.90
N ASN A 188 27.06 16.73 -3.70
CA ASN A 188 27.64 15.88 -4.73
C ASN A 188 27.80 14.44 -4.23
N HIS A 189 26.79 13.61 -4.46
CA HIS A 189 26.80 12.19 -4.11
C HIS A 189 26.07 11.31 -5.13
N PHE A 190 26.49 10.07 -5.23
CA PHE A 190 25.88 9.02 -6.00
C PHE A 190 25.78 7.77 -5.13
N VAL A 191 24.57 7.24 -4.97
CA VAL A 191 24.29 6.02 -4.21
C VAL A 191 23.43 5.12 -5.08
N ILE A 192 23.82 3.87 -5.21
CA ILE A 192 22.99 2.83 -5.82
C ILE A 192 22.96 1.62 -4.91
N SER A 193 21.78 1.05 -4.71
CA SER A 193 21.59 -0.11 -3.84
C SER A 193 20.51 -1.04 -4.36
N LEU A 194 20.71 -2.33 -4.15
CA LEU A 194 19.77 -3.40 -4.47
C LEU A 194 19.22 -4.00 -3.18
N GLU A 195 17.95 -3.74 -2.89
CA GLU A 195 17.29 -4.18 -1.67
C GLU A 195 16.34 -5.35 -1.94
N LYS A 196 16.40 -6.39 -1.10
CA LYS A 196 15.47 -7.51 -1.16
C LYS A 196 14.17 -7.18 -0.40
N LEU A 197 13.05 -7.26 -1.09
CA LEU A 197 11.71 -7.04 -0.55
C LEU A 197 10.85 -8.30 -0.68
N SER A 198 9.85 -8.43 0.19
CA SER A 198 8.83 -9.48 0.12
C SER A 198 7.49 -8.85 -0.21
N LEU A 199 6.91 -9.25 -1.35
CA LEU A 199 5.58 -8.85 -1.78
C LEU A 199 4.58 -9.97 -1.46
N MET A 200 3.53 -9.64 -0.71
CA MET A 200 2.41 -10.55 -0.45
C MET A 200 1.43 -10.49 -1.61
N LEU A 201 1.25 -11.62 -2.29
CA LEU A 201 0.36 -11.76 -3.44
C LEU A 201 -0.90 -12.51 -3.03
N PRO A 202 -2.08 -11.85 -3.03
CA PRO A 202 -3.36 -12.51 -2.82
C PRO A 202 -3.66 -13.51 -3.95
N PRO A 203 -4.40 -14.61 -3.69
CA PRO A 203 -4.75 -15.61 -4.71
C PRO A 203 -5.35 -15.01 -5.98
N ASP A 204 -6.28 -14.06 -5.84
CA ASP A 204 -6.96 -13.40 -6.96
C ASP A 204 -5.98 -12.72 -7.93
N PHE A 205 -4.89 -12.14 -7.43
CA PHE A 205 -3.88 -11.49 -8.26
C PHE A 205 -3.11 -12.51 -9.11
N ILE A 206 -2.85 -13.69 -8.57
CA ILE A 206 -2.11 -14.76 -9.22
C ILE A 206 -2.97 -15.47 -10.26
N GLU A 207 -4.23 -15.72 -9.93
CA GLU A 207 -5.16 -16.46 -10.79
C GLU A 207 -5.75 -15.60 -11.91
N ASN A 208 -5.95 -14.30 -11.64
CA ASN A 208 -6.51 -13.35 -12.60
C ASN A 208 -5.62 -12.09 -12.69
N PRO A 209 -4.41 -12.21 -13.28
CA PRO A 209 -3.54 -11.06 -13.45
C PRO A 209 -4.26 -10.02 -14.32
N LYS A 210 -4.60 -8.88 -13.71
CA LYS A 210 -5.23 -7.78 -14.42
C LYS A 210 -4.20 -7.17 -15.36
N SER A 211 -4.38 -7.33 -16.66
CA SER A 211 -3.64 -6.56 -17.65
C SER A 211 -4.16 -5.14 -17.63
N TYR A 212 -3.40 -4.22 -17.05
CA TYR A 212 -3.59 -2.80 -17.26
C TYR A 212 -2.82 -2.45 -18.54
N ASN A 213 -3.54 -2.36 -19.67
CA ASN A 213 -3.00 -1.83 -20.93
C ASN A 213 -2.95 -0.31 -20.88
#